data_AF-A0A959PWX5-F1
#
_entry.id   AF-A0A959PWX5-F1
#
_cell.length_a   1.000
_cell.length_b   1.000
_cell.length_c   1.000
_cell.angle_alpha   90.00
_cell.angle_beta   90.00
_cell.angle_gamma   90.00
#
_symmetry.space_group_name_H-M   'P 1'
#
loop_
_entity.id
_entity.type
_entity.pdbx_description
1 polymer ?
#
loop_
_entity_poly.entity_id
_entity_poly.type
_entity_poly.pdbx_seq_one_letter_code
_entity_poly.pdbx_strand_id
1 'polypeptide(L)'
;MEFLFTATMRFDKDADIFGFSWDQYVRWSGLSHLTEVVSLDHILNKVVVIPDYENPDDWNYIFSADEMSTGLFTSLDFVLSRLKAGV
;
A
#
# COMPACT_ATOMS: atom_id res chain seq x y z
N MET A 1 20.63 -8.69 -4.21
CA MET A 1 19.30 -8.16 -4.58
C MET A 1 18.36 -8.64 -3.51
N GLU A 2 17.78 -7.72 -2.76
CA GLU A 2 16.84 -8.01 -1.69
C GLU A 2 15.42 -7.84 -2.23
N PHE A 3 14.53 -8.81 -1.96
CA PHE A 3 13.14 -8.74 -2.37
C PHE A 3 12.32 -8.11 -1.26
N LEU A 4 11.47 -7.16 -1.64
CA LEU A 4 10.51 -6.53 -0.75
C LEU A 4 9.09 -6.91 -1.17
N PHE A 5 8.20 -6.98 -0.19
CA PHE A 5 6.85 -7.50 -0.35
C PHE A 5 5.83 -6.48 0.16
N THR A 6 4.65 -6.45 -0.46
CA THR A 6 3.49 -5.75 0.06
C THR A 6 2.23 -6.42 -0.47
N ALA A 7 1.08 -6.07 0.09
CA ALA A 7 -0.20 -6.45 -0.44
C ALA A 7 -1.12 -5.23 -0.49
N THR A 8 -1.75 -5.04 -1.65
CA THR A 8 -2.63 -3.93 -1.94
C THR A 8 -3.96 -4.44 -2.47
N MET A 9 -5.03 -3.68 -2.26
CA MET A 9 -6.29 -3.96 -2.92
C MET A 9 -6.18 -3.72 -4.42
N ARG A 10 -6.95 -4.51 -5.18
CA ARG A 10 -7.18 -4.23 -6.59
C ARG A 10 -7.78 -2.82 -6.72
N PHE A 11 -7.32 -2.09 -7.73
CA PHE A 11 -7.86 -0.78 -8.03
C PHE A 11 -9.37 -0.88 -8.29
N ASP A 12 -10.10 0.05 -7.71
CA ASP A 12 -11.52 0.27 -7.94
C ASP A 12 -11.75 1.78 -8.09
N LYS A 13 -12.22 2.19 -9.27
CA LYS A 13 -12.46 3.61 -9.60
C LYS A 13 -13.57 4.23 -8.75
N ASP A 14 -14.48 3.39 -8.25
CA ASP A 14 -15.64 3.80 -7.45
C ASP A 14 -15.32 3.76 -5.95
N ALA A 15 -14.17 3.20 -5.56
CA ALA A 15 -13.73 3.18 -4.18
C ALA A 15 -13.26 4.56 -3.74
N ASP A 16 -13.76 4.99 -2.58
CA ASP A 16 -13.24 6.14 -1.87
C ASP A 16 -12.16 5.68 -0.89
N ILE A 17 -10.90 5.74 -1.34
CA ILE A 17 -9.75 5.37 -0.51
C ILE A 17 -9.31 6.61 0.26
N PHE A 18 -9.67 6.66 1.55
CA PHE A 18 -9.31 7.77 2.46
C PHE A 18 -9.79 9.16 2.00
N GLY A 19 -10.95 9.27 1.35
CA GLY A 19 -11.45 10.53 0.83
C GLY A 19 -10.87 10.90 -0.53
N PHE A 20 -10.24 9.94 -1.22
CA PHE A 20 -9.52 10.11 -2.48
C PHE A 20 -10.06 9.15 -3.56
N SER A 21 -11.10 9.61 -4.25
CA SER A 21 -11.66 9.00 -5.46
C SER A 21 -10.73 9.15 -6.67
N TRP A 22 -10.98 8.35 -7.71
CA TRP A 22 -10.30 8.47 -9.01
C TRP A 22 -10.35 9.90 -9.58
N ASP A 23 -11.52 10.55 -9.52
CA ASP A 23 -11.66 11.93 -10.01
C ASP A 23 -10.82 12.93 -9.23
N GLN A 24 -10.66 12.73 -7.91
CA GLN A 24 -9.76 13.54 -7.10
C GLN A 24 -8.30 13.29 -7.46
N TYR A 25 -7.93 12.04 -7.73
CA TYR A 25 -6.58 11.68 -8.19
C TYR A 25 -6.23 12.33 -9.54
N VAL A 26 -7.12 12.26 -10.53
CA VAL A 26 -6.90 12.89 -11.83
C VAL A 26 -6.78 14.42 -11.69
N ARG A 27 -7.63 15.04 -10.85
CA ARG A 27 -7.54 16.48 -10.58
C ARG A 27 -6.24 16.87 -9.87
N TRP A 28 -5.83 16.11 -8.85
CA TRP A 28 -4.62 16.38 -8.08
C TRP A 28 -3.35 16.17 -8.89
N SER A 29 -3.27 15.07 -9.65
CA SER A 29 -2.12 14.75 -10.49
C SER A 29 -2.00 15.65 -11.73
N GLY A 30 -3.11 16.24 -12.18
CA GLY A 30 -3.18 17.00 -13.43
C GLY A 30 -3.11 16.13 -14.68
N LEU A 31 -3.15 14.80 -14.53
CA LEU A 31 -2.99 13.82 -15.60
C LEU A 31 -4.32 13.51 -16.30
N SER A 32 -5.06 14.54 -16.70
CA SER A 32 -6.39 14.42 -17.33
C SER A 32 -6.40 13.71 -18.69
N HIS A 33 -5.23 13.44 -19.26
CA HIS A 33 -5.06 12.73 -20.52
C HIS A 33 -4.91 11.21 -20.35
N LEU A 34 -4.77 10.71 -19.12
CA LEU A 34 -4.62 9.28 -18.87
C LEU A 34 -5.95 8.56 -19.04
N THR A 35 -5.98 7.58 -19.95
CA THR A 35 -7.12 6.69 -20.15
C THR A 35 -6.96 5.36 -19.41
N GLU A 36 -5.72 4.99 -19.05
CA GLU A 36 -5.37 3.77 -18.35
C GLU A 36 -4.18 4.04 -17.41
N VAL A 37 -4.19 3.40 -16.24
CA VAL A 37 -3.11 3.49 -15.26
C VAL A 37 -2.81 2.10 -14.70
N VAL A 38 -1.53 1.72 -14.75
CA VAL A 38 -1.00 0.57 -13.99
C VAL A 38 -0.11 1.16 -12.90
N SER A 39 -0.52 0.98 -11.65
CA SER A 39 0.17 1.60 -10.53
C SER A 39 0.28 0.65 -9.33
N LEU A 40 1.36 0.84 -8.56
CA LEU A 40 1.50 0.32 -7.21
C LEU A 40 1.29 1.43 -6.17
N ASP A 41 0.88 2.62 -6.61
CA ASP A 41 0.62 3.77 -5.74
C ASP A 41 -0.47 3.44 -4.72
N HIS A 42 -0.13 3.55 -3.45
CA HIS A 42 -0.99 3.23 -2.32
C HIS A 42 -2.24 4.14 -2.21
N ILE A 43 -2.25 5.29 -2.90
CA ILE A 43 -3.41 6.17 -3.04
C ILE A 43 -4.50 5.48 -3.88
N LEU A 44 -4.11 4.83 -4.98
CA LEU A 44 -5.03 4.15 -5.89
C LEU A 44 -5.29 2.69 -5.48
N ASN A 45 -4.31 2.08 -4.81
CA ASN A 45 -4.30 0.69 -4.42
C ASN A 45 -4.04 0.60 -2.91
N LYS A 46 -5.11 0.74 -2.12
CA LYS A 46 -5.01 0.75 -0.65
C LYS A 46 -4.17 -0.44 -0.15
N VAL A 47 -3.14 -0.14 0.64
CA VAL A 47 -2.37 -1.15 1.36
C VAL A 47 -3.27 -1.86 2.36
N VAL A 48 -3.23 -3.19 2.36
CA VAL A 48 -4.04 -4.02 3.26
C VAL A 48 -3.26 -4.58 4.44
N VAL A 49 -1.92 -4.46 4.42
CA VAL A 49 -1.07 -4.84 5.54
C VAL A 49 -0.72 -3.60 6.34
N ILE A 50 -1.29 -3.51 7.54
CA ILE A 50 -0.97 -2.47 8.52
C ILE A 50 -0.23 -3.15 9.67
N PRO A 51 1.06 -2.82 9.90
CA PRO A 51 1.81 -3.34 11.03
C PRO A 51 1.21 -2.88 12.35
N ASP A 52 1.40 -3.69 13.38
CA ASP A 52 1.17 -3.23 14.73
C ASP A 52 2.38 -2.40 15.18
N TYR A 53 2.27 -1.07 15.10
CA TYR A 53 3.36 -0.16 15.47
C TYR A 53 3.68 -0.18 16.97
N GLU A 54 2.77 -0.68 17.82
CA GLU A 54 3.01 -0.85 19.25
C GLU A 54 3.72 -2.17 19.57
N ASN A 55 3.78 -3.11 18.61
CA ASN A 55 4.52 -4.36 18.74
C ASN A 55 5.97 -4.21 18.25
N PRO A 56 6.98 -4.31 19.14
CA PRO A 56 8.39 -4.24 18.75
C PRO A 56 8.79 -5.30 17.72
N ASP A 57 8.14 -6.46 17.70
CA ASP A 57 8.50 -7.56 16.80
C ASP A 57 8.15 -7.25 15.33
N ASP A 58 7.09 -6.47 15.09
CA ASP A 58 6.66 -6.08 13.74
C ASP A 58 7.72 -5.22 13.04
N TRP A 59 8.45 -4.40 13.80
CA TRP A 59 9.52 -3.55 13.28
C TRP A 59 10.65 -4.34 12.62
N ASN A 60 10.83 -5.62 12.95
CA ASN A 60 11.80 -6.48 12.28
C ASN A 60 11.46 -6.78 10.81
N TYR A 61 10.19 -6.58 10.43
CA TYR A 61 9.69 -6.89 9.09
C TYR A 61 9.42 -5.63 8.26
N ILE A 62 9.36 -4.44 8.87
CA ILE A 62 9.12 -3.18 8.19
C ILE A 62 10.38 -2.73 7.47
N PHE A 63 10.27 -2.51 6.15
CA PHE A 63 11.33 -1.86 5.40
C PHE A 63 11.19 -0.34 5.47
N SER A 64 12.20 0.31 6.04
CA SER A 64 12.28 1.77 6.15
C SER A 64 13.39 2.31 5.26
N ALA A 65 13.13 3.42 4.59
CA ALA A 65 14.11 4.18 3.82
C ALA A 65 14.11 5.63 4.33
N ASP A 66 15.31 6.18 4.61
CA ASP A 66 15.47 7.55 5.12
C ASP A 66 14.57 7.86 6.33
N GLU A 67 14.55 6.94 7.31
CA GLU A 67 13.72 7.01 8.53
C GLU A 67 12.20 6.97 8.32
N MET A 68 11.74 6.73 7.09
CA MET A 68 10.32 6.60 6.76
C MET A 68 9.94 5.16 6.45
N SER A 69 8.84 4.69 7.03
CA SER A 69 8.22 3.43 6.62
C SER A 69 7.71 3.56 5.18
N THR A 70 8.08 2.59 4.35
CA THR A 70 7.75 2.60 2.91
C THR A 70 6.44 1.89 2.61
N GLY A 71 5.85 1.19 3.59
CA GLY A 71 4.75 0.25 3.36
C GLY A 71 5.17 -1.04 2.66
N LEU A 72 6.49 -1.30 2.59
CA LEU A 72 7.08 -2.54 2.12
C LEU A 72 7.64 -3.35 3.29
N PHE A 73 7.73 -4.67 3.08
CA PHE A 73 8.12 -5.64 4.09
C PHE A 73 9.22 -6.56 3.58
N THR A 74 10.10 -7.00 4.48
CA THR A 74 11.22 -7.89 4.16
C THR A 74 10.85 -9.38 4.16
N SER A 75 9.62 -9.71 4.60
CA SER A 75 9.13 -11.09 4.71
C SER A 75 7.76 -11.28 4.06
N LEU A 76 7.68 -12.20 3.09
CA LEU A 76 6.42 -12.63 2.50
C LEU A 76 5.52 -13.31 3.54
N ASP A 77 6.09 -14.11 4.45
CA ASP A 77 5.32 -14.82 5.48
C ASP A 77 4.64 -13.84 6.44
N PHE A 78 5.32 -12.73 6.76
CA PHE A 78 4.73 -11.66 7.56
C PHE A 78 3.52 -11.01 6.85
N VAL A 79 3.68 -10.66 5.57
CA VAL A 79 2.58 -10.13 4.75
C VAL A 79 1.40 -11.10 4.73
N LEU A 80 1.65 -12.39 4.46
CA LEU A 80 0.61 -13.41 4.40
C LEU A 80 -0.07 -13.69 5.75
N SER A 81 0.67 -13.62 6.87
CA SER A 81 0.08 -13.82 8.20
C SER A 81 -0.88 -12.70 8.56
N ARG A 82 -0.55 -11.46 8.20
CA ARG A 82 -1.39 -10.27 8.41
C ARG A 82 -2.67 -10.31 7.56
N LEU A 83 -2.60 -10.83 6.34
CA LEU A 83 -3.79 -11.03 5.50
C LEU A 83 -4.76 -12.07 6.07
N LYS A 84 -4.26 -13.13 6.71
CA LYS A 84 -5.10 -14.17 7.32
C LYS A 84 -5.80 -13.70 8.59
N ALA A 85 -5.25 -12.70 9.27
CA ALA A 85 -5.84 -12.11 10.48
C ALA A 85 -7.00 -11.14 10.18
N GLY A 86 -7.20 -10.76 8.91
CA GLY A 86 -8.22 -9.80 8.46
C GLY A 86 -9.46 -10.42 7.80
N VAL A 87 -9.70 -11.72 7.97
CA VAL A 87 -10.92 -12.45 7.54
C VAL A 87 -11.76 -12.83 8.75
#